data_AF-A0A963R8L9-F1
#
_entry.id   AF-A0A963R8L9-F1
#
_cell.length_a   1.000
_cell.length_b   1.000
_cell.length_c   1.000
_cell.angle_alpha   90.00
_cell.angle_beta   90.00
_cell.angle_gamma   90.00
#
_symmetry.space_group_name_H-M   'P 1'
#
loop_
_entity.id
_entity.type
_entity.pdbx_description
1 polymer ?
#
loop_
_entity_poly.entity_id
_entity_poly.type
_entity_poly.pdbx_seq_one_letter_code
_entity_poly.pdbx_strand_id
1 'polypeptide(L)'
;MPVPAPDIWRRLAVALTLLAAILVAAPKVALANEKSTDAPFVATGDGTDTFYCEERRLGYWFYCARPEQVEDDTNAAEPPTSSAVEQLDAITATLRELKARAIIEPTPANVTAYIRFQRRQLDQAAIFSDVWQRAIWQDPEL
;
A
#
# COMPACT_ATOMS: atom_id res chain seq x y z
N MET A 1 56.83 7.68 19.53
CA MET A 1 55.94 8.68 18.90
C MET A 1 54.54 8.07 18.82
N PRO A 2 53.57 8.46 19.66
CA PRO A 2 52.19 7.98 19.52
C PRO A 2 51.43 8.80 18.47
N VAL A 3 50.68 8.11 17.61
CA VAL A 3 49.81 8.71 16.57
C VAL A 3 48.53 9.22 17.24
N PRO A 4 48.09 10.48 17.03
CA PRO A 4 46.82 10.95 17.56
C PRO A 4 45.64 10.37 16.75
N ALA A 5 44.67 9.77 17.44
CA ALA A 5 43.42 9.30 16.85
C ALA A 5 42.53 10.49 16.42
N PRO A 6 41.82 10.41 15.27
CA PRO A 6 41.01 11.52 14.79
C PRO A 6 39.71 11.69 15.61
N ASP A 7 39.43 12.93 16.01
CA ASP A 7 38.26 13.36 16.82
C ASP A 7 36.89 12.92 16.28
N ILE A 8 36.82 12.52 15.02
CA ILE A 8 35.62 12.02 14.34
C ILE A 8 35.09 10.75 15.02
N TRP A 9 35.97 9.87 15.51
CA TRP A 9 35.57 8.63 16.18
C TRP A 9 34.98 8.87 17.57
N ARG A 10 35.45 9.90 18.28
CA ARG A 10 34.84 10.34 19.55
C ARG A 10 33.45 10.92 19.33
N ARG A 11 33.26 11.71 18.27
CA ARG A 11 31.95 12.31 17.95
C ARG A 11 30.93 11.27 17.51
N LEU A 12 31.34 10.26 16.73
CA LEU A 12 30.49 9.15 16.32
C LEU A 12 30.10 8.24 17.50
N ALA A 13 31.03 7.97 18.42
CA ALA A 13 30.74 7.18 19.61
C ALA A 13 29.74 7.88 20.56
N VAL A 14 29.83 9.20 20.73
CA VAL A 14 28.89 9.98 21.57
C VAL A 14 27.51 10.10 20.91
N ALA A 15 27.44 10.22 19.58
CA ALA A 15 26.16 10.24 18.87
C ALA A 15 25.43 8.89 18.95
N LEU A 16 26.16 7.77 18.89
CA LEU A 16 25.58 6.43 19.00
C LEU A 16 25.04 6.12 20.40
N THR A 17 25.72 6.62 21.46
CA THR A 17 25.25 6.42 22.84
C THR A 17 24.06 7.31 23.20
N LEU A 18 23.97 8.52 22.66
CA LEU A 18 22.80 9.40 22.84
C LEU A 18 21.55 8.84 22.14
N LEU A 19 21.69 8.21 20.96
CA LEU A 19 20.56 7.59 20.26
C LEU A 19 20.00 6.36 21.02
N ALA A 20 20.88 5.57 21.66
CA ALA A 20 20.47 4.40 22.44
C ALA A 20 19.74 4.77 23.75
N ALA A 21 20.03 5.93 24.34
CA ALA A 21 19.40 6.39 25.57
C ALA A 21 17.93 6.84 25.40
N ILE A 22 17.51 7.16 24.17
CA ILE A 22 16.14 7.64 23.88
C ILE A 22 15.15 6.45 23.72
N LEU A 23 15.63 5.22 23.47
CA LEU A 23 14.76 4.07 23.21
C LEU A 23 14.20 3.36 24.47
N VAL A 24 14.68 3.69 25.67
CA VAL A 24 14.35 2.94 26.91
C VAL A 24 13.17 3.54 27.70
N ALA A 25 12.66 4.71 27.30
CA ALA A 25 11.56 5.39 28.00
C ALA A 25 10.22 5.25 27.26
N ALA A 26 9.75 4.02 27.06
CA ALA A 26 8.35 3.77 26.68
C ALA A 26 7.52 3.45 27.95
N PRO A 27 6.33 4.04 28.14
CA PRO A 27 5.47 3.69 29.27
C PRO A 27 4.98 2.26 29.09
N LYS A 28 5.09 1.43 30.13
CA LYS A 28 4.44 0.12 30.16
C LYS A 28 2.93 0.34 30.28
N VAL A 29 2.23 0.36 29.16
CA VAL A 29 0.76 0.32 29.15
C VAL A 29 0.36 -1.09 29.61
N ALA A 30 -0.20 -1.17 30.82
CA ALA A 30 -0.82 -2.38 31.32
C ALA A 30 -2.11 -2.62 30.52
N LEU A 31 -2.13 -3.67 29.71
CA LEU A 31 -3.35 -4.16 29.09
C LEU A 31 -4.18 -4.86 30.17
N ALA A 32 -5.16 -4.15 30.73
CA ALA A 32 -6.24 -4.78 31.45
C ALA A 32 -7.04 -5.64 30.45
N ASN A 33 -7.02 -6.95 30.66
CA ASN A 33 -7.80 -7.92 29.90
C ASN A 33 -9.27 -7.76 30.27
N GLU A 34 -10.03 -6.95 29.54
CA GLU A 34 -11.49 -6.99 29.60
C GLU A 34 -11.95 -8.28 28.94
N LYS A 35 -12.33 -9.23 29.80
CA LYS A 35 -13.04 -10.45 29.43
C LYS A 35 -14.38 -10.04 28.81
N SER A 36 -14.38 -9.89 27.48
CA SER A 36 -15.58 -9.71 26.67
C SER A 36 -16.56 -10.81 27.00
N THR A 37 -17.71 -10.41 27.53
CA THR A 37 -18.81 -11.33 27.80
C THR A 37 -19.28 -11.89 26.47
N ASP A 38 -19.29 -13.22 26.41
CA ASP A 38 -19.71 -14.08 25.33
C ASP A 38 -21.18 -13.77 24.98
N ALA A 39 -21.38 -12.79 24.09
CA ALA A 39 -22.63 -12.64 23.36
C ALA A 39 -22.45 -13.43 22.07
N PRO A 40 -23.34 -14.39 21.75
CA PRO A 40 -23.19 -15.15 20.52
C PRO A 40 -23.22 -14.18 19.34
N PHE A 41 -22.13 -14.16 18.57
CA PHE A 41 -22.11 -13.59 17.24
C PHE A 41 -23.14 -14.38 16.42
N VAL A 42 -24.35 -13.83 16.30
CA VAL A 42 -25.37 -14.38 15.42
C VAL A 42 -24.89 -14.13 14.00
N ALA A 43 -24.26 -15.14 13.41
CA ALA A 43 -24.06 -15.20 11.97
C ALA A 43 -25.42 -15.50 11.34
N THR A 44 -26.21 -14.47 11.03
CA THR A 44 -27.34 -14.62 10.11
C THR A 44 -26.75 -14.88 8.73
N GLY A 45 -26.84 -16.12 8.27
CA GLY A 45 -26.29 -16.63 7.00
C GLY A 45 -27.06 -16.19 5.76
N ASP A 46 -27.80 -15.10 5.85
CA ASP A 46 -28.79 -14.65 4.90
C ASP A 46 -28.80 -13.12 5.04
N GLY A 47 -28.39 -12.41 3.99
CA GLY A 47 -28.03 -10.99 3.99
C GLY A 47 -29.15 -9.98 4.24
N THR A 48 -30.13 -10.31 5.06
CA THR A 48 -31.17 -9.42 5.56
C THR A 48 -31.26 -9.60 7.08
N ASP A 49 -30.43 -8.88 7.83
CA ASP A 49 -30.58 -8.81 9.28
C ASP A 49 -31.80 -7.90 9.59
N THR A 50 -32.98 -8.48 9.40
CA THR A 50 -34.28 -7.83 9.54
C THR A 50 -34.34 -7.13 10.89
N PHE A 51 -34.00 -7.87 11.96
CA PHE A 51 -34.02 -7.40 13.35
C PHE A 51 -33.14 -6.17 13.60
N TYR A 52 -31.95 -6.12 12.99
CA TYR A 52 -31.04 -4.99 13.18
C TYR A 52 -31.47 -3.76 12.36
N CYS A 53 -31.99 -3.97 11.16
CA CYS A 53 -32.21 -2.89 10.20
C CYS A 53 -33.66 -2.40 10.08
N GLU A 54 -34.63 -3.29 10.11
CA GLU A 54 -36.05 -2.96 9.94
C GLU A 54 -36.71 -2.59 11.27
N GLU A 55 -36.51 -3.39 12.33
CA GLU A 55 -37.16 -3.15 13.62
C GLU A 55 -36.59 -1.95 14.39
N ARG A 56 -35.28 -1.69 14.31
CA ARG A 56 -34.63 -0.65 15.13
C ARG A 56 -34.63 0.76 14.53
N ARG A 57 -35.04 0.91 13.26
CA ARG A 57 -35.19 2.21 12.56
C ARG A 57 -34.02 3.17 12.81
N LEU A 58 -32.80 2.68 12.63
CA LEU A 58 -31.54 3.29 13.08
C LEU A 58 -31.21 4.65 12.42
N GLY A 59 -32.01 5.11 11.46
CA GLY A 59 -31.84 6.39 10.78
C GLY A 59 -30.86 6.33 9.61
N TYR A 60 -30.61 7.48 9.00
CA TYR A 60 -29.90 7.60 7.71
C TYR A 60 -28.41 7.19 7.73
N TRP A 61 -27.79 7.07 8.90
CA TRP A 61 -26.35 6.80 9.03
C TRP A 61 -25.97 5.32 9.10
N PHE A 62 -26.96 4.41 9.06
CA PHE A 62 -26.74 2.98 9.20
C PHE A 62 -26.88 2.27 7.84
N TYR A 63 -25.86 1.49 7.47
CA TYR A 63 -25.77 0.78 6.20
C TYR A 63 -26.59 -0.52 6.23
N CYS A 64 -27.91 -0.36 6.14
CA CYS A 64 -28.84 -1.49 6.08
C CYS A 64 -29.08 -2.00 4.66
N ALA A 65 -28.76 -1.19 3.65
CA ALA A 65 -28.69 -1.66 2.29
C ALA A 65 -27.40 -2.45 2.13
N ARG A 66 -27.52 -3.78 2.02
CA ARG A 66 -26.43 -4.58 1.45
C ARG A 66 -26.20 -4.02 0.04
N PRO A 67 -25.01 -3.48 -0.28
CA PRO A 67 -24.70 -3.20 -1.67
C PRO A 67 -24.87 -4.52 -2.40
N GLU A 68 -25.73 -4.52 -3.42
CA GLU A 68 -25.87 -5.65 -4.32
C GLU A 68 -24.46 -5.97 -4.78
N GLN A 69 -24.05 -7.24 -4.60
CA GLN A 69 -22.81 -7.68 -5.18
C GLN A 69 -23.05 -7.58 -6.68
N VAL A 70 -22.61 -6.46 -7.24
CA VAL A 70 -22.33 -6.40 -8.66
C VAL A 70 -21.26 -7.47 -8.80
N GLU A 71 -21.68 -8.66 -9.25
CA GLU A 71 -20.79 -9.57 -9.92
C GLU A 71 -20.13 -8.66 -10.94
N ASP A 72 -18.89 -8.27 -10.65
CA ASP A 72 -18.08 -7.58 -11.61
C ASP A 72 -17.93 -8.61 -12.73
N ASP A 73 -18.85 -8.52 -13.70
CA ASP A 73 -18.65 -8.86 -15.09
C ASP A 73 -17.53 -7.93 -15.58
N THR A 74 -16.36 -8.01 -14.93
CA THR A 74 -15.08 -7.63 -15.49
C THR A 74 -14.88 -8.65 -16.58
N ASN A 75 -15.55 -8.35 -17.69
CA ASN A 75 -14.96 -8.30 -19.00
C ASN A 75 -13.90 -9.39 -19.09
N ALA A 76 -14.33 -10.55 -19.57
CA ALA A 76 -13.46 -11.50 -20.22
C ALA A 76 -12.79 -10.77 -21.40
N ALA A 77 -11.86 -9.87 -21.06
CA ALA A 77 -10.92 -9.29 -21.96
C ALA A 77 -10.17 -10.50 -22.50
N GLU A 78 -10.28 -10.68 -23.80
CA GLU A 78 -9.57 -11.70 -24.53
C GLU A 78 -8.12 -11.72 -24.02
N PRO A 79 -7.60 -12.89 -23.61
CA PRO A 79 -6.32 -12.96 -22.95
C PRO A 79 -5.30 -12.24 -23.83
N PRO A 80 -4.51 -11.32 -23.27
CA PRO A 80 -3.55 -10.58 -24.06
C PRO A 80 -2.70 -11.59 -24.82
N THR A 81 -2.62 -11.43 -26.15
CA THR A 81 -1.91 -12.37 -27.03
C THR A 81 -0.43 -12.49 -26.67
N SER A 82 0.12 -11.47 -25.99
CA SER A 82 1.49 -11.42 -25.45
C SER A 82 1.54 -11.71 -23.95
N SER A 83 2.57 -12.43 -23.53
CA SER A 83 2.85 -12.69 -22.11
C SER A 83 3.05 -11.41 -21.30
N ALA A 84 2.82 -11.46 -19.98
CA ALA A 84 3.04 -10.31 -19.10
C ALA A 84 4.49 -9.80 -19.12
N VAL A 85 5.46 -10.70 -19.31
CA VAL A 85 6.88 -10.34 -19.45
C VAL A 85 7.11 -9.52 -20.72
N GLU A 86 6.57 -9.96 -21.86
CA GLU A 86 6.67 -9.21 -23.12
C GLU A 86 6.03 -7.82 -23.02
N GLN A 87 4.92 -7.69 -22.28
CA GLN A 87 4.29 -6.40 -22.03
C GLN A 87 5.20 -5.46 -21.22
N LEU A 88 5.84 -5.98 -20.15
CA LEU A 88 6.81 -5.20 -19.36
C LEU A 88 8.04 -4.80 -20.17
N ASP A 89 8.52 -5.68 -21.05
CA ASP A 89 9.65 -5.38 -21.94
C ASP A 89 9.30 -4.27 -22.94
N ALA A 90 8.09 -4.30 -23.51
CA ALA A 90 7.60 -3.25 -24.41
C ALA A 90 7.48 -1.88 -23.70
N ILE A 91 7.00 -1.87 -22.46
CA ILE A 91 6.95 -0.66 -21.62
C ILE A 91 8.37 -0.13 -21.37
N THR A 92 9.31 -1.01 -21.03
CA THR A 92 10.71 -0.65 -20.76
C THR A 92 11.40 -0.11 -22.02
N ALA A 93 11.15 -0.71 -23.18
CA ALA A 93 11.64 -0.22 -24.47
C ALA A 93 11.12 1.19 -24.77
N THR A 94 9.82 1.42 -24.55
CA THR A 94 9.19 2.73 -24.73
C THR A 94 9.81 3.80 -23.81
N LEU A 95 10.07 3.45 -22.54
CA LEU A 95 10.74 4.34 -21.59
C LEU A 95 12.14 4.74 -22.10
N ARG A 96 12.93 3.77 -22.58
CA ARG A 96 14.29 4.01 -23.08
C ARG A 96 14.28 4.96 -24.28
N GLU A 97 13.37 4.76 -25.22
CA GLU A 97 13.21 5.62 -26.39
C GLU A 97 12.81 7.05 -26.02
N LEU A 98 11.80 7.21 -25.16
CA LEU A 98 11.36 8.54 -24.69
C LEU A 98 12.48 9.29 -23.96
N LYS A 99 13.25 8.58 -23.12
CA LYS A 99 14.40 9.14 -22.42
C LYS A 99 15.50 9.54 -23.40
N ALA A 100 15.85 8.67 -24.35
CA ALA A 100 16.88 8.95 -25.35
C ALA A 100 16.52 10.20 -26.16
N ARG A 101 15.28 10.29 -26.66
CA ARG A 101 14.78 11.44 -27.40
C ARG A 101 14.81 12.73 -26.59
N ALA A 102 14.40 12.70 -25.32
CA ALA A 102 14.44 13.87 -24.45
C ALA A 102 15.87 14.35 -24.14
N ILE A 103 16.86 13.46 -24.13
CA ILE A 103 18.27 13.80 -23.90
C ILE A 103 18.93 14.34 -25.17
N ILE A 104 18.71 13.69 -26.32
CA ILE A 104 19.33 14.07 -27.60
C ILE A 104 18.69 15.37 -28.12
N GLU A 105 17.36 15.49 -28.01
CA GLU A 105 16.59 16.64 -28.47
C GLU A 105 15.72 17.19 -27.33
N PRO A 106 16.27 18.09 -26.49
CA PRO A 106 15.59 18.59 -25.29
C PRO A 106 14.52 19.65 -25.64
N THR A 107 13.50 19.24 -26.40
CA THR A 107 12.33 20.07 -26.70
C THR A 107 11.30 19.98 -25.57
N PRO A 108 10.47 21.02 -25.34
CA PRO A 108 9.40 20.96 -24.34
C PRO A 108 8.46 19.78 -24.52
N ALA A 109 8.18 19.41 -25.78
CA ALA A 109 7.33 18.27 -26.11
C ALA A 109 7.96 16.93 -25.69
N ASN A 110 9.23 16.71 -26.01
CA ASN A 110 9.95 15.47 -25.69
C ASN A 110 10.11 15.28 -24.17
N VAL A 111 10.48 16.34 -23.46
CA VAL A 111 10.62 16.31 -21.99
C VAL A 111 9.26 16.05 -21.32
N THR A 112 8.19 16.70 -21.79
CA THR A 112 6.83 16.47 -21.27
C THR A 112 6.37 15.04 -21.52
N ALA A 113 6.66 14.47 -22.69
CA ALA A 113 6.32 13.09 -23.01
C ALA A 113 7.01 12.10 -22.06
N TYR A 114 8.30 12.32 -21.77
CA TYR A 114 9.04 11.52 -20.79
C TYR A 114 8.44 11.64 -19.38
N ILE A 115 8.20 12.86 -18.88
CA ILE A 115 7.66 13.08 -17.53
C ILE A 115 6.27 12.44 -17.38
N ARG A 116 5.38 12.60 -18.37
CA ARG A 116 4.05 11.98 -18.34
C ARG A 116 4.14 10.46 -18.32
N PHE A 117 5.08 9.88 -19.06
CA PHE A 117 5.30 8.44 -19.04
C PHE A 117 5.80 7.97 -17.66
N GLN A 118 6.76 8.68 -17.07
CA GLN A 118 7.26 8.39 -15.72
C GLN A 118 6.14 8.43 -14.67
N ARG A 119 5.24 9.42 -14.75
CA ARG A 119 4.12 9.52 -13.80
C ARG A 119 3.20 8.31 -13.88
N ARG A 120 2.84 7.87 -15.09
CA ARG A 120 2.03 6.65 -15.27
C ARG A 120 2.68 5.42 -14.65
N GLN A 121 4.01 5.28 -14.75
CA GLN A 121 4.72 4.16 -14.12
C GLN A 121 4.67 4.25 -12.59
N LEU A 122 4.80 5.44 -12.02
CA LEU A 122 4.66 5.66 -10.57
C LEU A 122 3.23 5.36 -10.09
N ASP A 123 2.22 5.78 -10.85
CA ASP A 123 0.81 5.52 -10.54
C ASP A 123 0.52 4.00 -10.53
N GLN A 124 1.07 3.25 -11.50
CA GLN A 124 0.97 1.79 -11.54
C GLN A 124 1.67 1.12 -10.35
N ALA A 125 2.85 1.60 -9.95
CA ALA A 125 3.56 1.10 -8.79
C ALA A 125 2.79 1.35 -7.47
N ALA A 126 2.09 2.48 -7.38
CA ALA A 126 1.24 2.80 -6.24
C ALA A 126 0.04 1.85 -6.13
N ILE A 127 -0.62 1.56 -7.26
CA ILE A 127 -1.72 0.58 -7.32
C ILE A 127 -1.21 -0.81 -6.92
N PHE A 128 -0.06 -1.24 -7.46
CA PHE A 128 0.56 -2.51 -7.10
C PHE A 128 0.82 -2.61 -5.58
N SER A 129 1.31 -1.52 -4.98
CA SER A 129 1.60 -1.48 -3.55
C SER A 129 0.33 -1.62 -2.68
N ASP A 130 -0.77 -0.97 -3.06
CA ASP A 130 -2.07 -1.12 -2.36
C ASP A 130 -2.61 -2.54 -2.49
N VAL A 131 -2.62 -3.12 -3.70
CA VAL A 131 -3.08 -4.48 -3.94
C VAL A 131 -2.23 -5.49 -3.18
N TRP A 132 -0.91 -5.31 -3.15
CA TRP A 132 0.01 -6.16 -2.41
C TRP A 132 -0.26 -6.13 -0.89
N GLN A 133 -0.47 -4.95 -0.31
CA GLN A 133 -0.80 -4.83 1.11
C GLN A 133 -2.13 -5.51 1.45
N ARG A 134 -3.16 -5.35 0.61
CA ARG A 134 -4.44 -6.03 0.79
C ARG A 134 -4.29 -7.54 0.70
N ALA A 135 -3.49 -8.05 -0.24
CA ALA A 135 -3.27 -9.49 -0.40
C ALA A 135 -2.75 -10.12 0.91
N ILE A 136 -1.77 -9.49 1.56
CA ILE A 136 -1.22 -9.96 2.85
C ILE A 136 -2.29 -9.98 3.95
N TRP A 137 -3.21 -9.00 3.97
CA TRP A 137 -4.27 -8.98 4.98
C TRP A 137 -5.40 -9.95 4.70
N GLN A 138 -5.65 -10.28 3.43
CA GLN A 138 -6.69 -11.23 3.04
C GLN A 138 -6.24 -12.68 3.24
N ASP A 139 -4.96 -12.96 3.04
CA ASP A 139 -4.38 -14.29 3.21
C ASP A 139 -3.22 -14.25 4.23
N PRO A 140 -3.49 -14.61 5.50
CA PRO A 140 -2.50 -14.55 6.57
C PRO A 140 -1.42 -15.64 6.48
N GLU A 141 -1.50 -16.57 5.52
CA GLU A 141 -0.47 -17.58 5.27
C GLU A 141 0.57 -17.16 4.20
N LEU A 142 0.39 -15.99 3.56
CA LEU A 142 1.35 -15.38 2.62
C LEU A 142 2.58 -14.74 3.29
#